data_AF-A0A2E4EKC9-F1
#
_entry.id   AF-A0A2E4EKC9-F1
#
_cell.length_a   1.000
_cell.length_b   1.000
_cell.length_c   1.000
_cell.angle_alpha   90.00
_cell.angle_beta   90.00
_cell.angle_gamma   90.00
#
_symmetry.space_group_name_H-M   'P 1'
#
loop_
_entity.id
_entity.type
_entity.pdbx_description
1 polymer ?
#
loop_
_entity_poly.entity_id
_entity_poly.type
_entity_poly.pdbx_seq_one_letter_code
_entity_poly.pdbx_strand_id
1 'polypeptide(L)'
;MANSIVTEARRNATTWIILVLIIVLNTFFSENGLAYSYILIAGFSVFKFFMVLHQFVEVKQAHVVWKLVSLLFAAVYFIGILVLY
;
A
#
# COMPACT_ATOMS: atom_id res chain seq x y z
N MET A 1 -13.81 -22.28 -15.49
CA MET A 1 -14.28 -21.81 -14.16
C MET A 1 -13.27 -22.14 -13.05
N ALA A 2 -12.78 -23.38 -12.91
CA ALA A 2 -11.73 -23.69 -11.92
C ALA A 2 -10.42 -22.92 -12.12
N ASN A 3 -9.96 -22.78 -13.38
CA ASN A 3 -8.69 -22.10 -13.68
C ASN A 3 -8.68 -20.60 -13.30
N SER A 4 -9.82 -19.90 -13.37
CA SER A 4 -9.88 -18.47 -13.02
C SER A 4 -9.79 -18.25 -11.51
N ILE A 5 -10.46 -19.11 -10.73
CA ILE A 5 -10.44 -19.06 -9.25
C ILE A 5 -9.01 -19.29 -8.73
N VAL A 6 -8.28 -20.26 -9.30
CA VAL A 6 -6.90 -20.57 -8.90
C VAL A 6 -5.96 -19.40 -9.21
N THR A 7 -6.15 -18.72 -10.35
CA THR A 7 -5.31 -17.56 -10.71
C THR A 7 -5.54 -16.35 -9.81
N GLU A 8 -6.79 -16.07 -9.43
CA GLU A 8 -7.11 -14.97 -8.51
C GLU A 8 -6.59 -15.25 -7.09
N ALA A 9 -6.75 -16.48 -6.61
CA ALA A 9 -6.23 -16.90 -5.31
C ALA A 9 -4.70 -16.76 -5.24
N ARG A 10 -3.97 -17.15 -6.30
CA ARG A 10 -2.51 -16.99 -6.37
C ARG A 10 -2.13 -15.50 -6.34
N ARG A 11 -2.84 -14.64 -7.07
CA ARG A 11 -2.58 -13.19 -7.08
C ARG A 11 -2.79 -12.58 -5.70
N ASN A 12 -3.88 -12.94 -5.02
CA ASN A 12 -4.17 -12.51 -3.65
C ASN A 12 -3.08 -12.96 -2.67
N ALA A 13 -2.64 -14.22 -2.76
CA ALA A 13 -1.58 -14.75 -1.91
C ALA A 13 -0.27 -13.99 -2.12
N THR A 14 0.11 -13.69 -3.36
CA THR A 14 1.31 -12.88 -3.66
C THR A 14 1.21 -11.47 -3.07
N THR A 15 0.08 -10.77 -3.27
CA THR A 15 -0.13 -9.44 -2.66
C THR A 15 -0.03 -9.50 -1.14
N TRP A 16 -0.63 -10.52 -0.52
CA TRP A 16 -0.60 -10.69 0.92
C TRP A 16 0.82 -10.90 1.46
N ILE A 17 1.62 -11.75 0.81
CA ILE A 17 3.03 -11.97 1.18
C ILE A 17 3.82 -10.66 1.11
N ILE A 18 3.63 -9.87 0.04
CA ILE A 18 4.32 -8.58 -0.11
C ILE A 18 3.89 -7.60 0.98
N LEU A 19 2.59 -7.53 1.31
CA LEU A 19 2.08 -6.66 2.38
C LEU A 19 2.69 -7.04 3.74
N VAL A 20 2.78 -8.34 4.06
CA VAL A 20 3.41 -8.82 5.29
C VAL A 20 4.89 -8.45 5.33
N LEU A 21 5.62 -8.64 4.23
CA LEU A 21 7.03 -8.25 4.14
C LEU A 21 7.21 -6.75 4.44
N ILE A 22 6.37 -5.90 3.86
CA ILE A 22 6.43 -4.45 4.10
C ILE A 22 6.12 -4.10 5.56
N ILE A 23 5.21 -4.83 6.21
CA ILE A 23 4.93 -4.64 7.65
C ILE A 23 6.19 -4.96 8.48
N VAL A 24 6.84 -6.09 8.21
CA VAL A 24 8.09 -6.47 8.89
C VAL A 24 9.17 -5.40 8.68
N LEU A 25 9.36 -4.92 7.46
CA LEU A 25 10.32 -3.84 7.18
C LEU A 25 9.97 -2.53 7.89
N ASN A 26 8.69 -2.16 7.94
CA ASN A 26 8.24 -0.98 8.69
C ASN A 26 8.57 -1.10 10.19
N THR A 27 8.27 -2.24 10.80
CA THR A 27 8.56 -2.48 12.22
C THR A 27 10.07 -2.41 12.46
N PHE A 28 10.87 -3.06 11.60
CA PHE A 28 12.32 -3.00 11.69
C PHE A 28 12.86 -1.56 11.60
N PHE A 29 12.39 -0.75 10.64
CA PHE A 29 12.82 0.64 10.53
C PHE A 29 12.34 1.53 11.69
N SER A 30 11.17 1.22 12.27
CA SER A 30 10.64 1.93 13.43
C SER A 30 11.47 1.65 14.69
N GLU A 31 11.93 0.42 14.89
CA GLU A 31 12.65 0.01 16.10
C GLU A 31 14.14 0.39 16.08
N ASN A 32 14.77 0.40 14.91
CA ASN A 32 16.21 0.70 14.79
C ASN A 32 16.56 2.19 14.82
N GLY A 33 15.56 3.09 14.94
CA GLY A 33 15.80 4.52 15.11
C GLY A 33 16.62 5.18 14.01
N LEU A 34 16.58 4.64 12.78
CA LEU A 34 17.35 5.17 11.66
C LEU A 34 16.92 6.62 11.35
N ALA A 35 17.90 7.49 11.06
CA ALA A 35 17.61 8.84 10.61
C ALA A 35 16.72 8.80 9.35
N TYR A 36 15.68 9.64 9.32
CA TYR A 36 14.70 9.71 8.23
C TYR A 36 13.89 8.42 7.99
N SER A 37 13.84 7.49 8.96
CA SER A 37 13.02 6.26 8.88
C SER A 37 11.54 6.56 8.62
N TYR A 38 11.04 7.70 9.10
CA TYR A 38 9.67 8.16 8.89
C TYR A 38 9.32 8.32 7.39
N ILE A 39 10.27 8.74 6.54
CA ILE A 39 10.05 8.87 5.09
C ILE A 39 9.88 7.49 4.46
N LEU A 40 10.72 6.53 4.85
CA LEU A 40 10.63 5.14 4.36
C LEU A 40 9.32 4.49 4.81
N ILE A 41 8.96 4.65 6.09
CA ILE A 41 7.72 4.12 6.66
C ILE A 41 6.50 4.74 5.98
N ALA A 42 6.53 6.05 5.70
CA ALA A 42 5.46 6.74 4.98
C ALA A 42 5.35 6.25 3.54
N GLY A 43 6.47 6.11 2.83
CA GLY A 43 6.51 5.60 1.45
C GLY A 43 5.97 4.17 1.36
N PHE A 44 6.38 3.30 2.28
CA PHE A 44 5.86 1.95 2.40
C PHE A 44 4.37 1.90 2.75
N SER A 45 3.87 2.86 3.54
CA SER A 45 2.44 2.95 3.85
C SER A 45 1.61 3.36 2.63
N VAL A 46 2.08 4.34 1.85
CA VAL A 46 1.46 4.73 0.58
C VAL A 46 1.46 3.57 -0.42
N PHE A 47 2.58 2.84 -0.53
CA PHE A 47 2.68 1.68 -1.41
C PHE A 47 1.70 0.56 -1.01
N LYS A 48 1.61 0.23 0.29
CA LYS A 48 0.62 -0.73 0.80
C LYS A 48 -0.82 -0.30 0.47
N PHE A 49 -1.13 0.98 0.64
CA PHE A 49 -2.44 1.53 0.32
C PHE A 49 -2.81 1.31 -1.15
N PHE A 50 -1.90 1.59 -2.08
CA PHE A 50 -2.15 1.35 -3.51
C PHE A 50 -2.26 -0.13 -3.87
N MET A 51 -1.48 -1.02 -3.23
CA MET A 51 -1.64 -2.46 -3.41
C MET A 51 -3.03 -2.92 -3.00
N VAL A 52 -3.53 -2.44 -1.86
CA VAL A 52 -4.86 -2.80 -1.36
C VAL A 52 -5.95 -2.26 -2.28
N LEU A 53 -5.85 -1.00 -2.70
CA LEU A 53 -6.77 -0.40 -3.66
C LEU A 53 -6.85 -1.15 -4.98
N HIS A 54 -5.71 -1.58 -5.51
CA HIS A 54 -5.65 -2.28 -6.78
C HIS A 54 -6.19 -3.70 -6.67
N GLN A 55 -5.79 -4.44 -5.63
CA GLN A 55 -6.07 -5.87 -5.52
C GLN A 55 -7.42 -6.22 -4.88
N PHE A 56 -7.87 -5.44 -3.89
CA PHE A 56 -9.06 -5.77 -3.10
C PHE A 56 -10.24 -4.83 -3.37
N VAL A 57 -9.97 -3.57 -3.71
CA VAL A 57 -11.02 -2.58 -4.06
C VAL A 57 -11.29 -2.56 -5.57
N GLU A 58 -10.49 -3.30 -6.35
CA GLU A 58 -10.54 -3.34 -7.81
C GLU A 58 -10.64 -1.94 -8.44
N VAL A 59 -9.85 -0.98 -7.94
CA VAL A 59 -9.97 0.43 -8.34
C VAL A 59 -9.86 0.64 -9.86
N LYS A 60 -9.30 -0.33 -10.60
CA LYS A 60 -9.30 -0.38 -12.06
C LYS A 60 -10.70 -0.22 -12.66
N GLN A 61 -11.70 -0.90 -12.09
CA GLN A 61 -13.09 -0.86 -12.52
C GLN A 61 -13.85 0.34 -11.95
N ALA A 62 -13.29 1.02 -10.94
CA ALA A 62 -13.92 2.18 -10.33
C ALA A 62 -13.93 3.42 -11.26
N HIS A 63 -14.92 4.28 -11.05
CA HIS A 63 -15.02 5.57 -11.72
C HIS A 63 -13.76 6.42 -11.50
N VAL A 64 -13.47 7.30 -12.48
CA VAL A 64 -12.30 8.19 -12.44
C VAL A 64 -12.27 9.04 -11.16
N VAL A 65 -13.43 9.45 -10.65
CA VAL A 65 -13.55 10.19 -9.39
C VAL A 65 -12.92 9.42 -8.22
N TRP A 66 -13.20 8.12 -8.08
CA TRP A 66 -12.63 7.31 -7.00
C TRP A 66 -11.12 7.13 -7.13
N LYS A 67 -10.61 6.98 -8.36
CA LYS A 67 -9.17 6.93 -8.63
C LYS A 67 -8.48 8.23 -8.18
N LEU A 68 -9.08 9.37 -8.49
CA LEU A 68 -8.56 10.68 -8.10
C LEU A 68 -8.62 10.90 -6.59
N VAL A 69 -9.73 10.54 -5.94
CA VAL A 69 -9.88 10.65 -4.48
C VAL A 69 -8.83 9.79 -3.76
N SER A 70 -8.59 8.56 -4.22
CA SER A 70 -7.54 7.71 -3.65
C SER A 70 -6.14 8.30 -3.83
N LEU A 71 -5.85 8.86 -5.01
CA LEU A 71 -4.56 9.51 -5.27
C LEU A 71 -4.38 10.75 -4.38
N LEU A 72 -5.41 11.58 -4.26
CA LEU A 72 -5.41 12.76 -3.41
C LEU A 72 -5.20 12.38 -1.93
N PHE A 73 -5.90 11.34 -1.46
CA PHE A 73 -5.72 10.84 -0.10
C PHE A 73 -4.28 10.40 0.17
N ALA A 74 -3.68 9.62 -0.74
CA ALA A 74 -2.29 9.17 -0.60
C ALA A 74 -1.30 10.35 -0.60
N ALA A 75 -1.52 11.35 -1.46
CA ALA A 75 -0.69 12.55 -1.53
C ALA A 75 -0.79 13.40 -0.26
N VAL A 76 -2.01 13.67 0.21
CA VAL A 76 -2.25 14.43 1.45
C VAL A 76 -1.66 13.72 2.65
N TYR A 77 -1.82 12.40 2.75
CA TYR A 77 -1.19 11.60 3.80
C TYR A 77 0.34 11.75 3.79
N PHE A 78 0.97 11.57 2.62
CA PHE A 78 2.42 11.62 2.52
C PHE A 78 2.98 13.01 2.81
N ILE A 79 2.37 14.05 2.25
CA ILE A 79 2.73 15.45 2.52
C ILE A 79 2.51 15.77 4.00
N GLY A 80 1.42 15.31 4.60
CA GLY A 80 1.14 15.50 6.03
C GLY A 80 2.25 14.94 6.91
N ILE A 81 2.78 13.76 6.58
CA ILE A 81 3.94 13.20 7.29
C ILE A 81 5.18 14.08 7.10
N LEU A 82 5.49 14.52 5.88
CA LEU A 82 6.65 15.37 5.60
C LEU A 82 6.61 16.75 6.28
N VAL A 83 5.42 17.26 6.56
CA VAL A 83 5.25 18.55 7.25
C VAL A 83 5.37 18.39 8.77
N LEU A 84 4.95 17.24 9.31
CA LEU A 84 4.93 16.98 10.75
C LEU A 84 6.26 16.44 11.30
N TYR A 85 7.11 15.84 10.46
CA TYR A 85 8.36 15.18 10.83
C TYR A 85 9.54 15.68 9.98
#